data_AF-A0AA88Y9H8-F1
#
_entry.id   AF-A0AA88Y9H8-F1
#
_cell.length_a   1.000
_cell.length_b   1.000
_cell.length_c   1.000
_cell.angle_alpha   90.00
_cell.angle_beta   90.00
_cell.angle_gamma   90.00
#
_symmetry.space_group_name_H-M   'P 1'
#
loop_
_entity.id
_entity.type
_entity.pdbx_description
1 polymer ?
#
loop_
_entity_poly.entity_id
_entity_poly.type
_entity_poly.pdbx_seq_one_letter_code
_entity_poly.pdbx_strand_id
1 'polypeptide(L)'
;YRKSMNIGEAVKEVLLQALGENRITYGVYACAKELEISPETVMLCVLPHADQVHDVAIHIQHTLMEAYCLEHDIQILKVSTHK
;
A
#
# COMPACT_ATOMS: atom_id res chain seq x y z
N TYR A 1 22.09 -19.41 9.83
CA TYR A 1 22.00 -19.33 8.36
C TYR A 1 20.95 -18.27 8.02
N ARG A 2 21.35 -17.03 7.73
CA ARG A 2 20.41 -15.95 7.35
C ARG A 2 20.15 -16.09 5.86
N LYS A 3 18.97 -16.57 5.46
CA LYS A 3 18.50 -16.38 4.08
C LYS A 3 18.50 -14.86 3.83
N SER A 4 19.27 -14.40 2.86
CA SER A 4 19.13 -13.04 2.31
C SER A 4 17.78 -13.00 1.59
N MET A 5 16.76 -12.56 2.31
CA MET A 5 15.40 -12.43 1.78
C MET A 5 15.32 -11.17 0.94
N ASN A 6 14.81 -11.30 -0.28
CA ASN A 6 14.59 -10.13 -1.13
C ASN A 6 13.39 -9.35 -0.59
N ILE A 7 13.39 -8.02 -0.76
CA ILE A 7 12.34 -7.13 -0.22
C ILE A 7 10.95 -7.58 -0.65
N GLY A 8 10.78 -8.02 -1.91
CA GLY A 8 9.50 -8.52 -2.41
C GLY A 8 9.01 -9.79 -1.69
N GLU A 9 9.92 -10.70 -1.34
CA GLU A 9 9.57 -11.90 -0.56
C GLU A 9 9.19 -11.53 0.88
N ALA A 10 9.95 -10.62 1.50
CA ALA A 10 9.66 -10.12 2.85
C ALA A 10 8.28 -9.46 2.94
N VAL A 11 7.99 -8.54 2.01
CA VAL A 11 6.70 -7.85 1.94
C VAL A 11 5.56 -8.84 1.70
N LYS A 12 5.78 -9.83 0.83
CA LYS A 12 4.78 -10.88 0.58
C LYS A 12 4.48 -11.69 1.84
N GLU A 13 5.48 -12.12 2.60
CA GLU A 13 5.26 -12.87 3.85
C GLU A 13 4.50 -12.03 4.89
N VAL A 14 4.89 -10.75 5.06
CA VAL A 14 4.21 -9.84 5.99
C VAL A 14 2.75 -9.61 5.58
N LEU A 15 2.48 -9.43 4.28
CA LEU A 15 1.11 -9.30 3.78
C LEU A 15 0.30 -10.58 3.98
N LEU A 16 0.89 -11.77 3.77
CA LEU A 16 0.19 -13.03 4.02
C LEU A 16 -0.16 -13.21 5.50
N GLN A 17 0.75 -12.83 6.40
CA GLN A 17 0.49 -12.87 7.83
C GLN A 17 -0.61 -11.88 8.22
N ALA A 18 -0.51 -10.62 7.78
CA ALA A 18 -1.52 -9.61 8.07
C ALA A 18 -2.90 -9.95 7.49
N LEU A 19 -2.95 -10.65 6.35
CA LEU A 19 -4.19 -11.19 5.81
C LEU A 19 -4.81 -12.24 6.74
N GLY A 20 -4.00 -13.17 7.27
CA GLY A 20 -4.45 -14.18 8.23
C GLY A 20 -4.97 -13.58 9.54
N GLU A 21 -4.41 -12.45 9.95
CA GLU A 21 -4.83 -11.68 11.12
C GLU A 21 -5.99 -10.70 10.83
N ASN A 22 -6.50 -10.63 9.59
CA ASN A 22 -7.53 -9.67 9.13
C ASN A 22 -7.14 -8.20 9.37
N ARG A 23 -5.85 -7.87 9.27
CA ARG A 23 -5.31 -6.51 9.43
C ARG A 23 -4.96 -5.85 8.10
N ILE A 24 -5.64 -6.23 7.02
CA ILE A 24 -5.44 -5.67 5.68
C ILE A 24 -6.75 -5.09 5.16
N THR A 25 -6.67 -3.81 4.76
CA THR A 25 -7.69 -3.16 3.94
C THR A 25 -7.21 -3.15 2.49
N TYR A 26 -8.08 -3.50 1.56
CA TYR A 26 -7.77 -3.54 0.13
C TYR A 26 -8.83 -2.80 -0.70
N GLY A 27 -8.39 -2.23 -1.81
CA GLY A 27 -9.22 -1.43 -2.71
C GLY A 27 -9.15 0.08 -2.39
N VAL A 28 -9.08 0.89 -3.43
CA VAL A 28 -8.84 2.35 -3.34
C VAL A 28 -9.84 3.04 -2.40
N TYR A 29 -11.13 2.75 -2.56
CA TYR A 29 -12.18 3.38 -1.77
C TYR A 29 -12.14 2.99 -0.28
N ALA A 30 -11.96 1.70 0.01
CA ALA A 30 -11.89 1.22 1.39
C ALA A 30 -10.64 1.75 2.10
N CYS A 31 -9.49 1.76 1.40
CA CYS A 31 -8.24 2.31 1.93
C CYS A 31 -8.34 3.82 2.15
N ALA A 32 -8.92 4.58 1.22
CA ALA A 32 -9.11 6.03 1.37
C ALA A 32 -10.00 6.34 2.59
N LYS A 33 -11.07 5.57 2.79
CA LYS A 33 -11.95 5.74 3.96
C LYS A 33 -11.23 5.43 5.27
N GLU A 34 -10.44 4.36 5.35
CA GLU A 34 -9.69 4.06 6.58
C GLU A 34 -8.62 5.10 6.88
N LEU A 35 -7.94 5.60 5.84
CA LEU A 35 -6.99 6.71 5.99
C LEU A 35 -7.66 7.98 6.52
N GLU A 36 -8.90 8.26 6.13
CA GLU A 36 -9.67 9.40 6.63
C GLU A 36 -10.14 9.21 8.09
N ILE A 37 -10.50 7.99 8.47
CA ILE A 37 -11.03 7.69 9.81
C ILE A 37 -9.91 7.53 10.86
N SER A 38 -8.87 6.77 10.55
CA SER A 38 -7.81 6.44 11.50
C SER A 38 -6.47 6.17 10.80
N PRO A 39 -5.76 7.23 10.37
CA PRO A 39 -4.47 7.09 9.71
C PRO A 39 -3.39 6.48 10.61
N GLU A 40 -3.50 6.63 11.93
CA GLU A 40 -2.52 6.11 12.89
C GLU A 40 -2.48 4.57 12.96
N THR A 41 -3.53 3.89 12.48
CA THR A 41 -3.60 2.43 12.44
C THR A 41 -2.91 1.82 11.21
N VAL A 42 -2.61 2.66 10.22
CA VAL A 42 -2.05 2.24 8.94
C VAL A 42 -0.52 2.31 9.01
N MET A 43 0.13 1.14 9.01
CA MET A 43 1.60 1.08 9.04
C MET A 43 2.26 1.13 7.66
N LEU A 44 1.56 0.64 6.64
CA LEU A 44 2.10 0.50 5.28
C LEU A 44 0.97 0.65 4.26
N CYS A 45 1.16 1.56 3.30
CA CYS A 45 0.31 1.70 2.12
C CYS A 45 1.03 1.11 0.90
N VAL A 46 0.39 0.16 0.21
CA VAL A 46 0.93 -0.43 -1.03
C VAL A 46 0.17 0.15 -2.21
N LEU A 47 0.85 0.92 -3.06
CA LEU A 47 0.28 1.56 -4.23
C LEU A 47 0.95 1.03 -5.52
N PRO A 48 0.19 0.86 -6.61
CA PRO A 48 0.80 0.57 -7.89
C PRO A 48 1.54 1.80 -8.42
N HIS A 49 2.56 1.57 -9.25
CA HIS A 49 3.24 2.67 -9.94
C HIS A 49 2.27 3.44 -10.85
N ALA A 50 2.45 4.76 -10.95
CA ALA A 50 1.57 5.65 -11.71
C ALA A 50 1.36 5.21 -13.16
N ASP A 51 2.43 4.78 -13.85
CA ASP A 51 2.38 4.29 -15.23
C ASP A 51 1.55 3.01 -15.43
N GLN A 52 1.09 2.37 -14.36
CA GLN A 52 0.23 1.17 -14.45
C GLN A 52 -1.27 1.51 -14.39
N VAL A 53 -1.62 2.76 -14.06
CA VAL A 53 -3.00 3.20 -13.87
C VAL A 53 -3.51 3.87 -15.13
N HIS A 54 -4.37 3.18 -15.87
CA HIS A 54 -4.94 3.69 -17.13
C HIS A 54 -6.14 4.62 -16.92
N ASP A 55 -6.78 4.56 -15.75
CA ASP A 55 -7.93 5.39 -15.41
C ASP A 55 -7.48 6.66 -14.67
N VAL A 56 -7.79 7.82 -15.24
CA VAL A 56 -7.41 9.13 -14.70
C VAL A 56 -8.00 9.35 -13.30
N ALA A 57 -9.24 8.90 -13.05
CA ALA A 57 -9.87 9.07 -11.75
C ALA A 57 -9.14 8.23 -10.68
N ILE A 58 -8.76 7.00 -11.01
CA ILE A 58 -7.96 6.14 -10.12
C ILE A 58 -6.57 6.74 -9.90
N HIS A 59 -5.96 7.30 -10.94
CA HIS A 59 -4.66 7.95 -10.83
C HIS A 59 -4.69 9.16 -9.89
N ILE A 60 -5.74 9.98 -9.98
CA ILE A 60 -5.97 11.09 -9.03
C ILE A 60 -6.13 10.56 -7.62
N GLN A 61 -6.94 9.51 -7.40
CA GLN A 61 -7.13 8.93 -6.07
C GLN A 61 -5.83 8.38 -5.47
N HIS A 62 -5.01 7.69 -6.27
CA HIS A 62 -3.69 7.24 -5.80
C HIS A 62 -2.76 8.41 -5.46
N THR A 63 -2.80 9.49 -6.24
CA THR A 63 -2.00 10.69 -5.96
C THR A 63 -2.42 11.34 -4.64
N LEU A 64 -3.73 11.43 -4.38
CA LEU A 64 -4.26 11.95 -3.12
C LEU A 64 -3.88 11.06 -1.93
N MET A 65 -4.05 9.74 -2.08
CA MET A 65 -3.63 8.79 -1.05
C MET A 65 -2.12 8.86 -0.78
N GLU A 66 -1.30 9.04 -1.81
CA GLU A 66 0.14 9.19 -1.68
C GLU A 66 0.50 10.46 -0.91
N ALA A 67 -0.08 11.60 -1.29
CA ALA A 67 0.12 12.87 -0.58
C ALA A 67 -0.26 12.74 0.91
N TYR A 68 -1.43 12.17 1.18
CA TYR A 68 -1.92 11.97 2.55
C TYR A 68 -1.00 11.05 3.37
N CYS A 69 -0.58 9.92 2.80
CA CYS A 69 0.37 9.04 3.48
C CYS A 69 1.70 9.74 3.80
N LEU A 70 2.20 10.59 2.90
CA LEU A 70 3.41 11.39 3.14
C LEU A 70 3.21 12.43 4.26
N GLU A 71 2.05 13.08 4.31
CA GLU A 71 1.72 14.07 5.35
C GLU A 71 1.61 13.43 6.75
N HIS A 72 1.20 12.15 6.81
CA HIS A 72 0.98 11.41 8.05
C HIS A 72 2.12 10.43 8.41
N ASP A 73 3.28 10.53 7.74
CA ASP A 73 4.47 9.66 7.94
C ASP A 73 4.19 8.15 7.74
N ILE A 74 3.16 7.82 6.96
CA ILE A 74 2.79 6.44 6.63
C ILE A 74 3.75 5.93 5.55
N GLN A 75 4.33 4.75 5.77
CA GLN A 75 5.25 4.16 4.81
C GLN A 75 4.51 3.77 3.52
N ILE A 76 5.03 4.20 2.37
CA ILE A 76 4.44 3.89 1.06
C ILE A 76 5.38 2.97 0.30
N LEU A 77 4.85 1.85 -0.19
CA LEU A 77 5.55 0.96 -1.11
C LEU A 77 4.91 1.07 -2.50
N LYS A 78 5.65 1.62 -3.45
CA LYS A 78 5.27 1.61 -4.87
C LYS A 78 5.69 0.30 -5.52
N VAL A 79 4.72 -0.43 -6.06
CA VAL A 79 4.97 -1.72 -6.72
C VAL A 79 4.71 -1.59 -8.22
N SER A 80 5.70 -1.95 -9.02
CA SER A 80 5.58 -2.07 -10.47
C SER A 80 5.50 -3.54 -10.83
N THR A 81 4.56 -3.93 -11.69
CA THR A 81 4.54 -5.27 -12.29
C THR A 81 5.41 -5.31 -13.55
N HIS A 82 6.70 -5.02 -13.42
CA HIS A 82 7.63 -5.41 -14.48
C HIS A 82 7.94 -6.90 -14.26
N LYS A 83 7.51 -7.75 -15.20
CA LYS A 83 7.90 -9.16 -15.24
C LYS A 83 9.41 -9.30 -15.41
#